data_AF-A0AAJ6YFS9-F1
#
_entry.id   AF-A0AAJ6YFS9-F1
#
_cell.length_a   1.000
_cell.length_b   1.000
_cell.length_c   1.000
_cell.angle_alpha   90.00
_cell.angle_beta   90.00
_cell.angle_gamma   90.00
#
_symmetry.space_group_name_H-M   'P 1'
#
loop_
_entity.id
_entity.type
_entity.pdbx_description
1 polymer ?
#
loop_
_entity_poly.entity_id
_entity_poly.type
_entity_poly.pdbx_seq_one_letter_code
_entity_poly.pdbx_strand_id
1 'polypeptide(L)'
;MINSMLPQKLSKTECRIIHVTANQETVLQEQFNKWPKNPHKADVVLLAAETGLSEENVQVWYSLKLAHLRKEQGLGGGFRLNCNYQLLNL
;
A
#
# COMPACT_ATOMS: atom_id res chain seq x y z
N MET A 1 14.84 -35.20 -18.60
CA MET A 1 15.03 -34.31 -17.43
C MET A 1 14.01 -33.18 -17.57
N ILE A 2 12.97 -33.17 -16.74
CA ILE A 2 11.90 -32.17 -16.81
C ILE A 2 12.29 -30.95 -15.97
N ASN A 3 12.66 -29.84 -16.62
CA ASN A 3 12.78 -28.56 -15.93
C ASN A 3 11.37 -27.97 -15.77
N SER A 4 10.73 -28.31 -14.65
CA SER A 4 9.52 -27.66 -14.16
C SER A 4 9.83 -26.20 -13.82
N MET A 5 9.75 -25.31 -14.80
CA MET A 5 9.79 -23.88 -14.56
C MET A 5 8.46 -23.45 -13.95
N LEU A 6 8.50 -23.16 -12.65
CA LEU A 6 7.47 -22.43 -11.93
C LEU A 6 7.04 -21.19 -12.73
N PRO A 7 5.73 -20.87 -12.81
CA PRO A 7 5.32 -19.61 -13.39
C PRO A 7 5.90 -18.50 -12.52
N GLN A 8 6.75 -17.66 -13.11
CA GLN A 8 7.10 -16.39 -12.53
C GLN A 8 5.80 -15.61 -12.37
N LYS A 9 5.17 -15.67 -11.19
CA LYS A 9 4.28 -14.62 -10.73
C LYS A 9 5.15 -13.39 -10.60
N LEU A 10 5.38 -12.74 -11.74
CA LEU A 10 5.99 -11.43 -11.83
C LEU A 10 5.14 -10.56 -10.93
N SER A 11 5.65 -10.27 -9.73
CA SER A 11 5.08 -9.32 -8.80
C SER A 11 5.08 -7.99 -9.53
N LYS A 12 3.99 -7.73 -10.24
CA LYS A 12 3.78 -6.52 -11.02
C LYS A 12 3.52 -5.40 -10.02
N THR A 13 4.59 -4.98 -9.37
CA THR A 13 4.63 -3.72 -8.63
C THR A 13 4.68 -2.62 -9.71
N GLU A 14 3.55 -2.43 -10.37
CA GLU A 14 3.30 -1.22 -11.15
C GLU A 14 3.39 -0.03 -10.20
N CYS A 15 4.17 0.98 -10.56
CA CYS A 15 4.17 2.25 -9.85
C CYS A 15 2.82 2.93 -10.09
N ARG A 16 1.81 2.61 -9.27
CA ARG A 16 0.48 3.23 -9.33
C ARG A 16 0.47 4.50 -8.52
N ILE A 17 0.11 5.60 -9.17
CA ILE A 17 -0.21 6.86 -8.50
C ILE A 17 -1.65 6.73 -8.02
N ILE A 18 -1.87 6.87 -6.71
CA ILE A 18 -3.21 6.94 -6.13
C ILE A 18 -3.53 8.41 -5.84
N HIS A 19 -4.71 8.84 -6.26
CA HIS A 19 -5.25 10.15 -5.91
C HIS A 19 -6.18 9.95 -4.72
N VAL A 20 -5.83 10.57 -3.61
CA VAL A 20 -6.59 10.49 -2.35
C VAL A 20 -6.82 11.92 -1.88
N THR A 21 -8.05 12.25 -1.54
CA THR A 21 -8.39 13.57 -0.97
C THR A 21 -7.95 13.66 0.47
N ALA A 22 -7.77 14.88 1.01
CA ALA A 22 -7.39 15.08 2.41
C ALA A 22 -8.32 14.36 3.40
N ASN A 23 -9.64 14.35 3.15
CA ASN A 23 -10.61 13.67 4.02
C ASN A 23 -10.40 12.14 4.00
N GLN A 24 -10.17 11.56 2.83
CA GLN A 24 -9.92 10.12 2.68
C GLN A 24 -8.58 9.72 3.30
N GLU A 25 -7.54 10.53 3.11
CA GLU A 25 -6.23 10.30 3.73
C GLU A 25 -6.36 10.34 5.25
N THR A 26 -7.16 11.25 5.81
CA THR A 26 -7.37 11.37 7.26
C THR A 26 -7.94 10.07 7.83
N VAL A 27 -8.99 9.50 7.22
CA VAL A 27 -9.59 8.23 7.66
C VAL A 27 -8.58 7.08 7.58
N LEU A 28 -7.85 6.97 6.47
CA LEU A 28 -6.82 5.92 6.29
C LEU A 28 -5.68 6.08 7.31
N GLN A 29 -5.24 7.31 7.56
CA GLN A 29 -4.18 7.64 8.49
C GLN A 29 -4.58 7.37 9.93
N GLU A 30 -5.81 7.70 10.34
CA GLU A 30 -6.33 7.38 11.67
C GLU A 30 -6.36 5.87 11.91
N GLN A 31 -6.83 5.10 10.94
CA GLN A 31 -6.85 3.65 11.05
C GLN A 31 -5.44 3.05 11.06
N PHE A 32 -4.54 3.59 10.25
CA PHE A 32 -3.12 3.21 10.24
C PHE A 32 -2.43 3.54 11.56
N ASN A 33 -2.73 4.67 12.18
CA ASN A 33 -2.19 5.06 13.49
C ASN A 33 -2.63 4.09 14.59
N LYS A 34 -3.86 3.58 14.52
CA LYS A 34 -4.36 2.53 15.44
C LYS A 34 -3.64 1.20 15.22
N TRP A 35 -3.41 0.83 13.96
CA TRP A 35 -2.80 -0.44 13.58
C TRP A 35 -1.83 -0.27 12.39
N PRO A 36 -0.53 0.02 12.64
CA PRO A 36 0.47 0.27 11.59
C PRO A 36 0.99 -1.04 10.98
N LYS A 37 0.06 -1.89 10.52
CA LYS A 37 0.33 -3.20 9.91
C LYS A 37 -0.53 -3.37 8.66
N ASN A 38 -0.26 -4.42 7.89
CA ASN A 38 -1.08 -4.71 6.72
C ASN A 38 -2.52 -5.03 7.15
N PRO A 39 -3.52 -4.29 6.65
CA PRO A 39 -4.92 -4.45 7.06
C PRO A 39 -5.44 -5.82 6.61
N HIS A 40 -6.38 -6.39 7.36
CA HIS A 40 -7.04 -7.60 6.92
C HIS A 40 -7.95 -7.26 5.72
N LYS A 41 -8.27 -8.24 4.87
CA LYS A 41 -9.15 -8.00 3.70
C LYS A 41 -10.49 -7.38 4.11
N ALA A 42 -11.04 -7.82 5.24
CA ALA A 42 -12.26 -7.24 5.79
C ALA A 42 -12.11 -5.75 6.12
N ASP A 43 -10.97 -5.35 6.69
CA ASP A 43 -10.68 -3.94 7.00
C ASP A 43 -10.52 -3.11 5.72
N VAL A 44 -9.89 -3.68 4.69
CA VAL A 44 -9.73 -3.03 3.38
C VAL A 44 -11.09 -2.75 2.74
N VAL A 45 -12.00 -3.72 2.77
CA VAL A 45 -13.39 -3.56 2.26
C VAL A 45 -14.13 -2.47 3.04
N LEU A 46 -14.02 -2.46 4.37
CA LEU A 46 -14.65 -1.45 5.21
C LEU A 46 -14.12 -0.04 4.91
N LEU A 47 -12.79 0.11 4.84
CA LEU A 47 -12.15 1.39 4.52
C LEU A 47 -12.47 1.85 3.11
N ALA A 48 -12.53 0.94 2.14
CA ALA A 48 -12.94 1.24 0.77
C ALA A 48 -14.37 1.79 0.74
N ALA A 49 -15.30 1.17 1.47
CA ALA A 49 -16.67 1.64 1.58
C ALA A 49 -16.76 3.00 2.32
N GLU A 50 -15.98 3.20 3.38
CA GLU A 50 -15.99 4.42 4.20
C GLU A 50 -15.37 5.62 3.47
N THR A 51 -14.28 5.40 2.74
CA THR A 51 -13.57 6.44 1.99
C THR A 51 -14.09 6.62 0.57
N GLY A 52 -14.91 5.69 0.06
CA GLY A 52 -15.32 5.64 -1.35
C GLY A 52 -14.19 5.28 -2.31
N LEU A 53 -13.04 4.79 -1.81
CA LEU A 53 -11.94 4.31 -2.63
C LEU A 53 -12.16 2.84 -3.03
N SER A 54 -11.47 2.38 -4.07
CA SER A 54 -11.40 0.94 -4.36
C SER A 54 -10.52 0.24 -3.32
N GLU A 55 -10.80 -1.05 -3.07
CA GLU A 55 -9.97 -1.90 -2.21
C GLU A 55 -8.49 -1.90 -2.65
N GLU A 56 -8.26 -1.86 -3.96
CA GLU A 56 -6.91 -1.79 -4.53
C GLU A 56 -6.20 -0.48 -4.15
N ASN A 57 -6.89 0.66 -4.23
CA ASN A 57 -6.32 1.96 -3.86
C ASN A 57 -5.98 2.03 -2.36
N VAL A 58 -6.84 1.47 -1.51
CA VAL A 58 -6.59 1.36 -0.06
C VAL A 58 -5.35 0.48 0.18
N GLN A 59 -5.24 -0.66 -0.49
CA GLN A 59 -4.12 -1.58 -0.32
C GLN A 59 -2.79 -0.98 -0.81
N VAL A 60 -2.82 -0.22 -1.91
CA VAL A 60 -1.67 0.56 -2.39
C VAL A 60 -1.29 1.60 -1.33
N TRP A 61 -2.24 2.39 -0.81
CA TRP A 61 -1.98 3.42 0.20
C TRP A 61 -1.27 2.84 1.43
N TYR A 62 -1.76 1.71 1.97
CA TYR A 62 -1.12 1.02 3.10
C TYR A 62 0.30 0.55 2.78
N SER A 63 0.51 0.03 1.57
CA SER A 63 1.84 -0.38 1.12
C SER A 63 2.82 0.81 1.09
N LEU A 64 2.36 1.98 0.63
CA LEU A 64 3.16 3.22 0.62
C LEU A 64 3.47 3.70 2.04
N LYS A 65 2.46 3.70 2.91
CA LYS A 65 2.64 4.20 4.28
C LYS A 65 3.55 3.29 5.10
N LEU A 66 3.43 1.98 4.95
CA LEU A 66 4.36 1.02 5.57
C LEU A 66 5.79 1.19 5.05
N ALA A 67 5.96 1.47 3.76
CA ALA A 67 7.27 1.75 3.19
C ALA A 67 7.90 3.02 3.77
N HIS A 68 7.09 4.08 3.91
CA HIS A 68 7.52 5.33 4.53
C HIS A 68 7.91 5.11 6.00
N LEU A 69 7.06 4.42 6.76
CA LEU A 69 7.32 4.10 8.17
C LEU A 69 8.61 3.30 8.35
N ARG A 70 8.90 2.34 7.46
CA ARG A 70 10.16 1.58 7.48
C ARG A 70 11.38 2.45 7.20
N LYS A 71 11.25 3.44 6.31
CA LYS A 71 12.31 4.41 6.02
C LYS A 71 12.57 5.30 7.23
N GLU A 72 11.52 5.79 7.89
CA GLU A 72 11.62 6.61 9.11
C GLU A 72 12.21 5.83 10.30
N GLN A 73 11.88 4.55 10.44
CA GLN A 73 12.43 3.67 11.47
C GLN A 73 13.87 3.22 11.21
N GLY A 74 14.53 3.71 10.15
CA GLY A 74 15.93 3.39 9.83
C GLY A 74 16.16 1.98 9.27
N LEU A 75 15.09 1.23 8.95
CA LEU A 75 15.14 -0.14 8.42
C LEU A 75 15.19 -0.19 6.88
N GLY A 76 15.79 0.83 6.26
CA GLY A 76 15.82 1.06 4.81
C GLY A 76 16.78 0.18 4.00
N GLY A 77 17.27 -0.94 4.54
CA GLY A 77 18.34 -1.74 3.92
C GLY A 77 17.92 -2.78 2.89
N GLY A 78 16.64 -3.18 2.82
CA GLY A 78 16.23 -4.39 2.07
C GLY A 78 15.06 -4.26 1.10
N PHE A 79 14.21 -3.24 1.23
CA PHE A 79 13.09 -3.05 0.31
C PHE A 79 13.46 -2.04 -0.77
N ARG A 80 14.04 -2.53 -1.86
CA ARG A 80 14.04 -1.81 -3.14
C ARG A 80 12.61 -1.71 -3.65
N LEU A 81 11.83 -0.78 -3.11
CA LEU A 81 10.67 -0.26 -3.83
C LEU A 81 11.25 0.60 -4.94
N ASN A 82 11.39 0.01 -6.13
CA ASN A 82 11.95 0.65 -7.31
C ASN A 82 10.98 1.69 -7.94
N CYS A 83 10.11 2.27 -7.13
CA CYS A 83 9.05 3.18 -7.52
C CYS A 83 8.99 4.32 -6.50
N ASN A 84 9.30 5.54 -6.93
CA ASN A 84 8.90 6.76 -6.24
C ASN A 84 7.37 6.85 -6.29
N TYR A 85 6.70 6.32 -5.28
CA TYR A 85 5.27 6.52 -5.10
C TYR A 85 5.06 7.87 -4.42
N GLN A 86 4.58 8.87 -5.16
CA GLN A 86 4.13 10.13 -4.60
C GLN A 86 2.64 10.03 -4.27
N LEU A 87 2.29 10.27 -3.00
CA LEU A 87 0.94 10.66 -2.63
C LEU A 87 0.73 12.08 -3.18
N LEU A 88 -0.11 12.21 -4.20
CA LEU A 88 -0.63 13.50 -4.64
C LEU A 88 -1.85 13.81 -3.78
N ASN A 89 -1.63 14.59 -2.72
CA ASN A 89 -2.72 15.25 -2.02
C ASN A 89 -3.24 16.38 -2.93
N LEU A 90 -4.45 16.20 -3.45
CA LEU A 90 -5.22 17.23 -4.13
C LEU A 90 -5.85 18.19 -3.11
#